data_AF-E6Q289-F1
#
_entry.id   AF-E6Q289-F1
#
_cell.length_a   1.000
_cell.length_b   1.000
_cell.length_c   1.000
_cell.angle_alpha   90.00
_cell.angle_beta   90.00
_cell.angle_gamma   90.00
#
_symmetry.space_group_name_H-M   'P 1'
#
loop_
_entity.id
_entity.type
_entity.pdbx_description
1 polymer ?
#
loop_
_entity_poly.entity_id
_entity_poly.type
_entity_poly.pdbx_seq_one_letter_code
_entity_poly.pdbx_strand_id
1 'polypeptide(L)'
;MKQLFSIAAALLCVLAFALFSARDASAGVTRVSVGATAIIGTHREFQPVKVTGAAVVPAFRVSHRDGRFTLFGEGVSTLGPIAVSGVSNSLQSVDLSYLNFVLRYHLSRSMTFGVGETIYNQLSTYQFNFGAISPPPNFVYVFGSITRQRTRTVGARFELRDALYRSKRAHLEALFAVNPRLTARWTNSGVYLYSNGTSAAVAGPTISLPESGSQIDASIQNSVREHHYTLVYGIRYTNLSMFLPYHLLADRNAFVIPFIGIARSFGH
;
A
#
# COMPACT_ATOMS: atom_id res chain seq x y z
N MET A 1 -3.72 -12.42 -25.99
CA MET A 1 -2.57 -13.30 -26.31
C MET A 1 -1.23 -12.82 -25.74
N LYS A 2 -0.79 -11.56 -25.94
CA LYS A 2 0.52 -11.06 -25.43
C LYS A 2 0.71 -11.18 -23.90
N GLN A 3 -0.34 -11.01 -23.10
CA GLN A 3 -0.27 -11.12 -21.63
C GLN A 3 -0.11 -12.56 -21.10
N LEU A 4 -0.61 -13.56 -21.83
CA LEU A 4 -0.46 -14.98 -21.44
C LEU A 4 0.99 -15.45 -21.69
N PHE A 5 1.62 -14.97 -22.76
CA PHE A 5 3.03 -15.23 -23.04
C PHE A 5 3.96 -14.64 -21.98
N SER A 6 3.68 -13.44 -21.47
CA SER A 6 4.50 -12.83 -20.41
C SER A 6 4.38 -13.56 -19.06
N ILE A 7 3.20 -14.06 -18.72
CA ILE A 7 2.98 -14.83 -17.49
C ILE A 7 3.64 -16.21 -17.59
N ALA A 8 3.48 -16.89 -18.74
CA ALA A 8 4.12 -18.17 -19.01
C ALA A 8 5.65 -18.05 -18.99
N ALA A 9 6.22 -16.99 -19.58
CA ALA A 9 7.66 -16.74 -19.56
C ALA A 9 8.19 -16.44 -18.13
N ALA A 10 7.45 -15.64 -17.35
CA ALA A 10 7.82 -15.38 -15.95
C ALA A 10 7.77 -16.66 -15.10
N LEU A 11 6.73 -17.49 -15.27
CA LEU A 11 6.62 -18.79 -14.62
C LEU A 11 7.74 -19.74 -15.05
N LEU A 12 8.08 -19.77 -16.34
CA LEU A 12 9.18 -20.58 -16.86
C LEU A 12 10.53 -20.13 -16.30
N CYS A 13 10.75 -18.81 -16.16
CA CYS A 13 11.95 -18.27 -15.53
C CYS A 13 12.02 -18.61 -14.03
N VAL A 14 10.91 -18.52 -13.30
CA VAL A 14 10.84 -18.91 -11.88
C VAL A 14 11.08 -20.40 -11.70
N LEU A 15 10.49 -21.25 -12.55
CA LEU A 15 10.69 -22.70 -12.56
C LEU A 15 12.13 -23.07 -12.94
N ALA A 16 12.70 -22.45 -13.97
CA ALA A 16 14.09 -22.65 -14.34
C ALA A 16 15.03 -22.23 -13.20
N PHE A 17 14.77 -21.09 -12.54
CA PHE A 17 15.56 -20.66 -11.40
C PHE A 17 15.49 -21.63 -10.22
N ALA A 18 14.32 -22.22 -9.96
CA ALA A 18 14.11 -23.23 -8.93
C ALA A 18 14.75 -24.59 -9.26
N LEU A 19 14.79 -24.97 -10.54
CA LEU A 19 15.38 -26.25 -11.00
C LEU A 19 16.92 -26.20 -11.09
N PHE A 20 17.50 -25.05 -11.40
CA PHE A 20 18.97 -24.87 -11.42
C PHE A 20 19.57 -24.53 -10.04
N SER A 21 18.75 -24.38 -9.00
CA SER A 21 19.20 -24.20 -7.61
C SER A 21 19.22 -25.52 -6.83
N ALA A 22 19.72 -26.61 -7.43
CA ALA A 22 20.17 -27.78 -6.68
C ALA A 22 21.39 -27.38 -5.84
N ARG A 23 21.12 -26.78 -4.68
CA ARG A 23 22.11 -26.44 -3.66
C ARG A 23 21.92 -27.37 -2.49
N ASP A 24 23.00 -27.62 -1.76
CA ASP A 24 22.95 -28.19 -0.41
C ASP A 24 21.81 -27.51 0.35
N ALA A 25 20.99 -28.32 1.02
CA ALA A 25 19.83 -27.87 1.80
C ALA A 25 20.27 -26.84 2.85
N SER A 26 20.40 -25.60 2.41
CA SER A 26 20.58 -24.42 3.23
C SER A 26 19.28 -24.30 3.99
N ALA A 27 19.35 -24.44 5.31
CA ALA A 27 18.20 -24.30 6.16
C ALA A 27 17.72 -22.84 6.06
N GLY A 28 16.70 -22.64 5.23
CA GLY A 28 16.10 -21.35 5.01
C GLY A 28 15.53 -20.80 6.32
N VAL A 29 15.67 -19.49 6.53
CA VAL A 29 15.14 -18.83 7.72
C VAL A 29 13.91 -18.04 7.35
N THR A 30 12.77 -18.43 7.90
CA THR A 30 11.52 -17.68 7.82
C THR A 30 11.37 -16.80 9.06
N ARG A 31 11.14 -15.51 8.86
CA ARG A 31 10.86 -14.56 9.93
C ARG A 31 9.47 -13.97 9.72
N VAL A 32 8.65 -14.03 10.76
CA VAL A 32 7.31 -13.44 10.78
C VAL A 32 7.31 -12.35 11.84
N SER A 33 6.74 -11.20 11.51
CA SER A 33 6.60 -10.06 12.40
C SER A 33 5.20 -9.48 12.36
N VAL A 34 4.70 -9.13 13.54
CA VAL A 34 3.47 -8.39 13.75
C VAL A 34 3.80 -7.13 14.55
N GLY A 35 3.13 -6.04 14.24
CA GLY A 35 3.41 -4.77 14.88
C GLY A 35 2.36 -3.72 14.58
N ALA A 36 2.70 -2.49 14.92
CA ALA A 36 1.90 -1.32 14.66
C ALA A 36 2.75 -0.22 14.01
N THR A 37 2.14 0.52 13.10
CA THR A 37 2.72 1.72 12.49
C THR A 37 1.81 2.90 12.82
N ALA A 38 2.35 4.02 13.27
CA ALA A 38 1.58 5.25 13.40
C ALA A 38 1.86 6.13 12.18
N ILE A 39 0.82 6.61 11.48
CA ILE A 39 0.96 7.39 10.27
C ILE A 39 0.70 8.86 10.61
N ILE A 40 1.70 9.71 10.41
CA ILE A 40 1.64 11.14 10.67
C ILE A 40 2.10 11.85 9.40
N GLY A 41 1.37 12.86 8.95
CA GLY A 41 1.86 13.69 7.86
C GLY A 41 0.79 14.51 7.18
N THR A 42 1.00 14.74 5.88
CA THR A 42 0.21 15.68 5.10
C THR A 42 -0.37 14.99 3.88
N HIS A 43 -1.60 15.36 3.57
CA HIS A 43 -2.33 14.99 2.38
C HIS A 43 -2.72 16.27 1.64
N ARG A 44 -2.49 16.31 0.33
CA ARG A 44 -2.81 17.45 -0.52
C ARG A 44 -3.56 16.97 -1.74
N GLU A 45 -4.76 17.50 -1.92
CA GLU A 45 -5.56 17.43 -3.15
C GLU A 45 -5.46 18.76 -3.92
N PHE A 46 -6.41 19.02 -4.82
CA PHE A 46 -6.55 20.24 -5.61
C PHE A 46 -6.51 21.53 -4.78
N GLN A 47 -7.02 21.53 -3.54
CA GLN A 47 -6.84 22.51 -2.44
C GLN A 47 -7.90 22.23 -1.36
N PRO A 48 -7.67 22.48 -0.04
CA PRO A 48 -6.42 22.82 0.67
C PRO A 48 -5.66 21.58 1.21
N VAL A 49 -4.44 21.80 1.72
CA VAL A 49 -3.61 20.78 2.39
C VAL A 49 -4.25 20.37 3.72
N LYS A 50 -4.42 19.07 3.94
CA LYS A 50 -4.94 18.49 5.18
C LYS A 50 -3.82 17.80 5.94
N VAL A 51 -3.76 18.03 7.25
CA VAL A 51 -2.84 17.31 8.14
C VAL A 51 -3.59 16.11 8.69
N THR A 52 -3.04 14.92 8.49
CA THR A 52 -3.62 13.69 9.05
C THR A 52 -3.10 13.53 10.47
N GLY A 53 -4.02 13.38 11.44
CA GLY A 53 -3.67 13.01 12.81
C GLY A 53 -3.00 11.63 12.86
N ALA A 54 -2.24 11.38 13.93
CA ALA A 54 -1.55 10.10 14.12
C ALA A 54 -2.55 8.94 14.17
N ALA A 55 -2.57 8.11 13.13
CA ALA A 55 -3.42 6.93 13.06
C ALA A 55 -2.57 5.66 13.17
N VAL A 56 -2.85 4.84 14.18
CA VAL A 56 -2.12 3.61 14.48
C VAL A 56 -2.80 2.44 13.78
N VAL A 57 -2.04 1.69 12.98
CA VAL A 57 -2.57 0.55 12.22
C VAL A 57 -1.72 -0.70 12.39
N PRO A 58 -2.35 -1.89 12.44
CA PRO A 58 -1.63 -3.15 12.43
C PRO A 58 -0.80 -3.33 11.15
N ALA A 59 0.43 -3.80 11.33
CA ALA A 59 1.36 -4.14 10.27
C ALA A 59 1.83 -5.58 10.43
N PHE A 60 1.96 -6.28 9.30
CA PHE A 60 2.54 -7.61 9.25
C PHE A 60 3.69 -7.64 8.26
N ARG A 61 4.75 -8.38 8.61
CA ARG A 61 5.89 -8.63 7.73
C ARG A 61 6.26 -10.09 7.76
N VAL A 62 6.55 -10.64 6.61
CA VAL A 62 7.10 -11.99 6.45
C VAL A 62 8.34 -11.90 5.59
N SER A 63 9.38 -12.61 5.96
CA SER A 63 10.56 -12.77 5.10
C SER A 63 11.06 -14.19 5.15
N HIS A 64 11.32 -14.79 4.00
CA HIS A 64 11.98 -16.09 3.90
C HIS A 64 13.33 -15.89 3.20
N ARG A 65 14.42 -16.20 3.88
CA ARG A 65 15.77 -16.13 3.32
C ARG A 65 16.28 -17.52 3.02
N ASP A 66 16.76 -17.71 1.80
CA ASP A 66 17.54 -18.87 1.41
C ASP A 66 18.77 -18.43 0.60
N GLY A 67 19.96 -18.73 1.12
CA GLY A 67 21.24 -18.31 0.55
C GLY A 67 21.34 -16.79 0.32
N ARG A 68 21.47 -16.41 -0.96
CA ARG A 68 21.57 -15.02 -1.43
C ARG A 68 20.21 -14.38 -1.74
N PHE A 69 19.11 -15.12 -1.60
CA PHE A 69 17.79 -14.62 -1.92
C PHE A 69 16.97 -14.39 -0.65
N THR A 70 16.08 -13.41 -0.68
CA THR A 70 15.06 -13.24 0.36
C THR A 70 13.74 -12.83 -0.27
N LEU A 71 12.71 -13.63 -0.05
CA LEU A 71 11.33 -13.24 -0.32
C LEU A 71 10.84 -12.40 0.84
N PHE A 72 10.23 -11.25 0.56
CA PHE A 72 9.70 -10.34 1.56
C PHE A 72 8.27 -9.95 1.21
N GLY A 73 7.40 -10.00 2.21
CA GLY A 73 6.04 -9.46 2.17
C GLY A 73 5.85 -8.50 3.35
N GLU A 74 5.27 -7.34 3.09
CA GLU A 74 4.83 -6.40 4.12
C GLU A 74 3.43 -5.91 3.77
N GLY A 75 2.50 -6.00 4.70
CA GLY A 75 1.20 -5.37 4.54
C GLY A 75 0.81 -4.57 5.78
N VAL A 76 0.04 -3.53 5.52
CA VAL A 76 -0.60 -2.72 6.55
C VAL A 76 -2.10 -2.83 6.36
N SER A 77 -2.78 -3.15 7.46
CA SER A 77 -4.23 -3.25 7.49
C SER A 77 -4.88 -1.90 7.18
N THR A 78 -6.18 -1.92 6.92
CA THR A 78 -6.95 -0.71 6.57
C THR A 78 -6.75 0.39 7.62
N LEU A 79 -6.18 1.50 7.16
CA LEU A 79 -6.09 2.79 7.81
C LEU A 79 -7.38 3.56 7.54
N GLY A 80 -8.28 3.62 8.52
CA GLY A 80 -9.47 4.45 8.42
C GLY A 80 -10.70 3.89 9.17
N PRO A 81 -11.85 4.58 9.04
CA PRO A 81 -12.06 5.74 8.18
C PRO A 81 -11.35 6.99 8.71
N ILE A 82 -10.44 7.57 7.92
CA ILE A 82 -9.88 8.88 8.23
C ILE A 82 -10.95 9.90 7.88
N ALA A 83 -11.54 10.54 8.88
CA ALA A 83 -12.50 11.61 8.66
C ALA A 83 -11.82 12.79 7.96
N VAL A 84 -12.39 13.19 6.84
CA VAL A 84 -11.92 14.32 6.05
C VAL A 84 -12.83 15.50 6.36
N SER A 85 -12.28 16.60 6.89
CA SER A 85 -13.06 17.83 7.08
C SER A 85 -13.46 18.37 5.70
N GLY A 86 -14.72 18.15 5.36
CA GLY A 86 -15.31 18.50 4.09
C GLY A 86 -16.62 19.24 4.31
N VAL A 87 -16.89 20.26 3.48
CA VAL A 87 -18.22 20.89 3.40
C VAL A 87 -19.22 19.91 2.77
N SER A 88 -20.53 20.17 2.91
CA SER A 88 -21.56 19.45 2.17
C SER A 88 -21.17 19.36 0.68
N ASN A 89 -21.15 18.16 0.10
CA ASN A 89 -20.69 17.85 -1.27
C ASN A 89 -19.19 17.57 -1.42
N SER A 90 -18.57 16.83 -0.50
CA SER A 90 -17.14 16.51 -0.57
C SER A 90 -16.77 15.15 0.04
N LEU A 91 -15.50 14.77 -0.11
CA LEU A 91 -14.89 13.58 0.48
C LEU A 91 -15.11 13.58 2.01
N GLN A 92 -15.75 12.53 2.52
CA GLN A 92 -16.08 12.36 3.94
C GLN A 92 -15.07 11.50 4.66
N SER A 93 -14.63 10.40 4.02
CA SER A 93 -13.67 9.50 4.61
C SER A 93 -12.84 8.75 3.59
N VAL A 94 -11.65 8.32 4.04
CA VAL A 94 -10.75 7.47 3.27
C VAL A 94 -10.27 6.30 4.12
N ASP A 95 -10.32 5.12 3.53
CA ASP A 95 -9.74 3.88 4.02
C ASP A 95 -8.58 3.46 3.11
N LEU A 96 -7.38 3.24 3.67
CA LEU A 96 -6.18 2.88 2.89
C LEU A 96 -5.55 1.59 3.40
N SER A 97 -5.18 0.68 2.51
CA SER A 97 -4.30 -0.44 2.84
C SER A 97 -3.22 -0.56 1.76
N TYR A 98 -2.08 -1.13 2.14
CA TYR A 98 -1.04 -1.44 1.17
C TYR A 98 -0.41 -2.80 1.43
N LEU A 99 0.15 -3.35 0.36
CA LEU A 99 0.85 -4.61 0.37
C LEU A 99 2.07 -4.50 -0.56
N ASN A 100 3.24 -4.80 -0.02
CA ASN A 100 4.51 -4.87 -0.72
C ASN A 100 4.96 -6.33 -0.80
N PHE A 101 5.36 -6.77 -1.98
CA PHE A 101 6.05 -8.03 -2.17
C PHE A 101 7.36 -7.78 -2.91
N VAL A 102 8.47 -8.26 -2.38
CA VAL A 102 9.80 -8.01 -2.96
C VAL A 102 10.66 -9.25 -2.92
N LEU A 103 11.29 -9.56 -4.05
CA LEU A 103 12.40 -10.51 -4.12
C LEU A 103 13.71 -9.74 -3.98
N ARG A 104 14.50 -10.11 -2.98
CA ARG A 104 15.79 -9.50 -2.64
C ARG A 104 16.94 -10.40 -3.06
N TYR A 105 18.00 -9.79 -3.59
CA TYR A 105 19.30 -10.39 -3.81
C TYR A 105 20.37 -9.72 -2.93
N HIS A 106 21.09 -10.53 -2.16
CA HIS A 106 22.19 -10.08 -1.31
C HIS A 106 23.45 -9.91 -2.16
N LEU A 107 23.77 -8.65 -2.49
CA LEU A 107 24.97 -8.28 -3.23
C LEU A 107 26.23 -8.52 -2.38
N SER A 108 26.14 -8.19 -1.10
CA SER A 108 27.19 -8.40 -0.10
C SER A 108 26.59 -8.87 1.23
N ARG A 109 27.41 -8.89 2.29
CA ARG A 109 26.91 -9.18 3.65
C ARG A 109 26.02 -8.08 4.23
N SER A 110 26.15 -6.85 3.72
CA SER A 110 25.41 -5.68 4.19
C SER A 110 24.40 -5.17 3.17
N MET A 111 24.72 -5.24 1.88
CA MET A 111 23.96 -4.60 0.83
C MET A 111 23.03 -5.59 0.12
N THR A 112 21.78 -5.18 -0.07
CA THR A 112 20.74 -5.97 -0.72
C THR A 112 20.01 -5.11 -1.73
N PHE A 113 19.80 -5.63 -2.93
CA PHE A 113 18.93 -5.03 -3.94
C PHE A 113 17.65 -5.86 -4.06
N GLY A 114 16.51 -5.25 -4.33
CA GLY A 114 15.26 -5.97 -4.50
C GLY A 114 14.36 -5.40 -5.60
N VAL A 115 13.59 -6.29 -6.19
CA VAL A 115 12.57 -5.99 -7.20
C VAL A 115 11.26 -6.66 -6.80
N GLY A 116 10.17 -5.93 -6.96
CA GLY A 116 8.88 -6.37 -6.45
C GLY A 116 7.71 -5.55 -6.98
N GLU A 117 6.61 -5.64 -6.24
CA GLU A 117 5.39 -4.90 -6.53
C GLU A 117 4.83 -4.29 -5.24
N THR A 118 4.17 -3.16 -5.40
CA THR A 118 3.34 -2.53 -4.38
C THR A 118 1.90 -2.47 -4.89
N ILE A 119 0.99 -2.84 -4.01
CA ILE A 119 -0.45 -2.76 -4.22
C ILE A 119 -1.02 -1.82 -3.16
N TYR A 120 -1.69 -0.77 -3.61
CA TYR A 120 -2.52 0.11 -2.79
C TYR A 120 -3.98 -0.23 -3.03
N ASN A 121 -4.75 -0.33 -1.96
CA ASN A 121 -6.21 -0.34 -2.04
C ASN A 121 -6.74 0.86 -1.25
N GLN A 122 -7.58 1.63 -1.90
CA GLN A 122 -8.25 2.80 -1.34
C GLN A 122 -9.76 2.62 -1.46
N LEU A 123 -10.47 2.99 -0.40
CA LEU A 123 -11.91 3.21 -0.42
C LEU A 123 -12.17 4.63 0.04
N SER A 124 -12.64 5.47 -0.89
CA SER A 124 -13.07 6.84 -0.63
C SER A 124 -14.59 6.89 -0.54
N THR A 125 -15.11 7.58 0.47
CA THR A 125 -16.54 7.85 0.62
C THR A 125 -16.81 9.34 0.45
N TYR A 126 -17.66 9.67 -0.51
CA TYR A 126 -18.14 11.03 -0.79
C TYR A 126 -19.60 11.14 -0.40
N GLN A 127 -20.00 12.32 0.05
CA GLN A 127 -21.41 12.64 0.26
C GLN A 127 -21.77 13.83 -0.63
N PHE A 128 -22.75 13.66 -1.51
CA PHE A 128 -23.31 14.72 -2.34
C PHE A 128 -24.77 14.95 -1.98
N ASN A 129 -25.12 16.19 -1.67
CA ASN A 129 -26.46 16.68 -1.54
C ASN A 129 -26.83 17.34 -2.87
N PHE A 130 -27.41 16.58 -3.79
CA PHE A 130 -27.99 17.14 -5.00
C PHE A 130 -29.41 17.64 -4.70
N GLY A 131 -29.73 18.87 -5.13
CA GLY A 131 -31.12 19.33 -5.26
C GLY A 131 -31.78 18.64 -6.46
N ALA A 132 -33.11 18.52 -6.41
CA ALA A 132 -34.00 17.78 -7.33
C ALA A 132 -33.51 17.58 -8.79
N ILE A 133 -33.58 16.34 -9.28
CA ILE A 133 -33.26 15.99 -10.68
C ILE A 133 -34.50 15.34 -11.32
N SER A 134 -35.27 16.09 -12.13
CA SER A 134 -36.10 15.69 -13.31
C SER A 134 -37.25 16.71 -13.57
N PRO A 135 -37.78 16.87 -14.81
CA PRO A 135 -38.90 17.79 -15.10
C PRO A 135 -40.26 17.25 -14.59
N PRO A 136 -41.30 18.11 -14.51
CA PRO A 136 -42.63 17.75 -13.99
C PRO A 136 -43.27 16.56 -14.74
N PRO A 137 -44.10 15.70 -14.09
CA PRO A 137 -44.85 15.96 -12.85
C PRO A 137 -44.42 15.13 -11.62
N ASN A 138 -43.41 14.26 -11.73
CA ASN A 138 -43.02 13.35 -10.66
C ASN A 138 -41.72 13.81 -9.98
N PHE A 139 -41.84 14.68 -8.97
CA PHE A 139 -40.69 15.10 -8.17
C PHE A 139 -40.17 13.94 -7.31
N VAL A 140 -38.99 13.41 -7.64
CA VAL A 140 -38.21 12.58 -6.72
C VAL A 140 -37.19 13.48 -6.04
N TYR A 141 -37.41 13.77 -4.76
CA TYR A 141 -36.39 14.41 -3.94
C TYR A 141 -35.32 13.38 -3.59
N VAL A 142 -34.14 13.50 -4.20
CA VAL A 142 -32.96 12.72 -3.81
C VAL A 142 -32.24 13.51 -2.72
N PHE A 143 -32.50 13.19 -1.46
CA PHE A 143 -31.81 13.82 -0.33
C PHE A 143 -30.58 12.99 0.04
N GLY A 144 -29.41 13.48 -0.36
CA GLY A 144 -28.12 12.87 0.00
C GLY A 144 -27.83 11.59 -0.80
N SER A 145 -26.78 11.62 -1.60
CA SER A 145 -26.14 10.44 -2.16
C SER A 145 -24.81 10.20 -1.46
N ILE A 146 -24.57 8.95 -1.12
CA ILE A 146 -23.24 8.51 -0.68
C ILE A 146 -22.62 7.78 -1.85
N THR A 147 -21.48 8.29 -2.33
CA THR A 147 -20.71 7.63 -3.38
C THR A 147 -19.49 6.97 -2.75
N ARG A 148 -19.33 5.67 -2.99
CA ARG A 148 -18.13 4.94 -2.57
C ARG A 148 -17.29 4.62 -3.80
N GLN A 149 -16.06 5.11 -3.81
CA GLN A 149 -15.08 4.83 -4.85
C GLN A 149 -14.02 3.89 -4.29
N ARG A 150 -13.89 2.71 -4.89
CA ARG A 150 -12.83 1.74 -4.59
C ARG A 150 -11.78 1.82 -5.67
N THR A 151 -10.54 2.14 -5.31
CA THR A 151 -9.41 2.21 -6.24
C THR A 151 -8.35 1.20 -5.84
N ARG A 152 -7.85 0.41 -6.80
CA ARG A 152 -6.64 -0.41 -6.64
C ARG A 152 -5.55 0.09 -7.57
N THR A 153 -4.42 0.45 -6.97
CA THR A 153 -3.25 0.92 -7.69
C THR A 153 -2.10 -0.05 -7.50
N VAL A 154 -1.46 -0.44 -8.60
CA VAL A 154 -0.37 -1.43 -8.59
C VAL A 154 0.84 -0.85 -9.33
N GLY A 155 2.04 -1.12 -8.85
CA GLY A 155 3.24 -0.77 -9.60
C GLY A 155 4.48 -1.51 -9.14
N ALA A 156 5.48 -1.51 -10.02
CA ALA A 156 6.78 -2.09 -9.74
C ALA A 156 7.46 -1.34 -8.58
N ARG A 157 8.18 -2.09 -7.75
CA ARG A 157 8.97 -1.59 -6.63
C ARG A 157 10.42 -2.00 -6.82
N PHE A 158 11.32 -1.04 -6.64
CA PHE A 158 12.75 -1.28 -6.55
C PHE A 158 13.20 -0.86 -5.16
N GLU A 159 14.04 -1.68 -4.51
CA GLU A 159 14.58 -1.35 -3.20
C GLU A 159 16.09 -1.58 -3.14
N LEU A 160 16.73 -0.76 -2.33
CA LEU A 160 18.10 -0.91 -1.90
C LEU A 160 18.12 -0.89 -0.37
N ARG A 161 18.86 -1.83 0.21
CA ARG A 161 19.00 -1.94 1.67
C ARG A 161 20.46 -2.05 2.02
N ASP A 162 20.81 -1.44 3.14
CA ASP A 162 22.15 -1.54 3.69
C ASP A 162 22.11 -1.80 5.20
N ALA A 163 22.87 -2.80 5.64
CA ALA A 163 23.05 -3.11 7.05
C ALA A 163 24.15 -2.22 7.62
N LEU A 164 23.74 -1.12 8.25
CA LEU A 164 24.64 -0.14 8.86
C LEU A 164 25.40 -0.71 10.07
N TYR A 165 24.75 -1.62 10.81
CA TYR A 165 25.37 -2.30 11.94
C TYR A 165 24.77 -3.68 12.15
N ARG A 166 25.62 -4.69 12.43
CA ARG A 166 25.17 -6.06 12.65
C ARG A 166 25.98 -6.76 13.73
N SER A 167 25.29 -7.19 14.78
CA SER A 167 25.82 -8.07 15.83
C SER A 167 24.89 -9.28 16.03
N LYS A 168 25.24 -10.18 16.96
CA LYS A 168 24.37 -11.33 17.32
C LYS A 168 23.05 -10.90 17.97
N ARG A 169 23.03 -9.73 18.63
CA ARG A 169 21.90 -9.23 19.43
C ARG A 169 21.20 -8.04 18.79
N ALA A 170 21.86 -7.28 17.93
CA ALA A 170 21.30 -6.06 17.36
C ALA A 170 21.63 -5.94 15.88
N HIS A 171 20.71 -5.35 15.11
CA HIS A 171 20.86 -5.15 13.68
C HIS A 171 20.17 -3.85 13.26
N LEU A 172 20.96 -2.89 12.78
CA LEU A 172 20.49 -1.62 12.24
C LEU A 172 20.60 -1.67 10.71
N GLU A 173 19.52 -1.32 10.03
CA GLU A 173 19.48 -1.27 8.58
C GLU A 173 18.74 -0.03 8.08
N ALA A 174 19.20 0.46 6.94
CA ALA A 174 18.52 1.46 6.15
C ALA A 174 17.93 0.82 4.89
N LEU A 175 16.78 1.33 4.45
CA LEU A 175 16.09 0.94 3.23
C LEU A 175 15.73 2.19 2.47
N PHE A 176 15.97 2.17 1.16
CA PHE A 176 15.46 3.13 0.21
C PHE A 176 14.73 2.37 -0.90
N ALA A 177 13.55 2.82 -1.28
CA ALA A 177 12.76 2.19 -2.30
C ALA A 177 11.98 3.21 -3.12
N VAL A 178 11.74 2.84 -4.37
CA VAL A 178 10.99 3.65 -5.32
C VAL A 178 9.98 2.79 -6.06
N ASN A 179 8.81 3.37 -6.27
CA ASN A 179 7.82 2.87 -7.20
C ASN A 179 7.70 3.92 -8.30
N PRO A 180 8.46 3.80 -9.40
CA PRO A 180 8.55 4.86 -10.41
C PRO A 180 7.23 5.04 -11.16
N ARG A 181 6.42 3.98 -11.23
CA ARG A 181 5.11 4.01 -11.86
C ARG A 181 4.13 3.10 -11.12
N LEU A 182 3.11 3.74 -10.58
CA LEU A 182 1.89 3.16 -10.04
C LEU A 182 0.78 3.39 -11.06
N THR A 183 -0.06 2.40 -11.33
CA THR A 183 -1.20 2.54 -12.25
C THR A 183 -2.45 1.98 -11.59
N ALA A 184 -3.53 2.74 -11.62
CA ALA A 184 -4.84 2.24 -11.23
C ALA A 184 -5.27 1.13 -12.19
N ARG A 185 -5.49 -0.08 -11.65
CA ARG A 185 -5.98 -1.23 -12.42
C ARG A 185 -7.50 -1.38 -12.31
N TRP A 186 -8.10 -0.86 -11.26
CA TRP A 186 -9.54 -0.97 -11.04
C TRP A 186 -10.03 0.19 -10.20
N THR A 187 -11.00 0.93 -10.74
CA THR A 187 -11.78 1.93 -10.02
C THR A 187 -13.24 1.52 -10.13
N ASN A 188 -13.93 1.30 -9.02
CA ASN A 188 -15.37 1.04 -8.98
C ASN A 188 -16.05 2.12 -8.15
N SER A 189 -16.93 2.89 -8.77
CA SER A 189 -17.70 3.95 -8.11
C SER A 189 -19.15 3.52 -8.03
N GLY A 190 -19.62 3.20 -6.82
CA GLY A 190 -21.03 2.97 -6.54
C GLY A 190 -21.66 4.24 -6.01
N VAL A 191 -22.75 4.70 -6.64
CA VAL A 191 -23.59 5.78 -6.10
C VAL A 191 -24.75 5.12 -5.35
N TYR A 192 -24.97 5.47 -4.09
CA TYR A 192 -26.14 5.07 -3.34
C TYR A 192 -27.07 6.27 -3.23
N LEU A 193 -28.25 6.17 -3.83
CA LEU A 193 -29.29 7.21 -3.77
C LEU A 193 -30.29 6.83 -2.67
N TYR A 194 -30.56 7.76 -1.77
CA TYR A 194 -31.64 7.64 -0.81
C TYR A 194 -32.80 8.51 -1.29
N SER A 195 -33.95 7.89 -1.63
CA SER A 195 -35.21 8.62 -1.84
C SER A 195 -36.29 8.04 -0.93
N ASN A 196 -36.92 8.88 -0.11
CA ASN A 196 -38.13 8.59 0.68
C ASN A 196 -38.22 7.16 1.26
N GLY A 197 -37.28 6.81 2.14
CA GLY A 197 -37.35 5.58 2.96
C GLY A 197 -37.09 4.27 2.22
N THR A 198 -36.85 4.28 0.91
CA THR A 198 -36.41 3.11 0.15
C THR A 198 -34.96 3.30 -0.29
N SER A 199 -34.08 2.42 0.21
CA SER A 199 -32.67 2.40 -0.17
C SER A 199 -32.53 1.72 -1.53
N ALA A 200 -32.72 2.46 -2.62
CA ALA A 200 -32.46 1.96 -3.96
C ALA A 200 -30.96 2.17 -4.29
N ALA A 201 -30.16 1.13 -4.18
CA ALA A 201 -28.78 1.15 -4.67
C ALA A 201 -28.78 1.20 -6.20
N VAL A 202 -28.80 2.40 -6.78
CA VAL A 202 -28.62 2.58 -8.22
C VAL A 202 -27.12 2.56 -8.51
N ALA A 203 -26.58 1.43 -8.95
CA ALA A 203 -25.20 1.36 -9.42
C ALA A 203 -25.00 2.35 -10.57
N GLY A 204 -24.38 3.50 -10.26
CA GLY A 204 -23.98 4.49 -11.27
C GLY A 204 -22.90 3.93 -12.20
N PRO A 205 -22.63 4.60 -13.34
CA PRO A 205 -21.61 4.15 -14.27
C PRO A 205 -20.24 4.11 -13.58
N THR A 206 -19.51 3.00 -13.80
CA THR A 206 -18.12 2.84 -13.39
C THR A 206 -17.25 3.81 -14.19
N ILE A 207 -16.98 5.00 -13.66
CA ILE A 207 -16.00 5.91 -14.25
C ILE A 207 -14.63 5.47 -13.78
N SER A 208 -13.90 4.76 -14.64
CA SER A 208 -12.48 4.48 -14.43
C SER A 208 -11.67 5.69 -14.89
N LEU A 209 -11.39 6.63 -13.98
CA LEU A 209 -10.36 7.63 -14.25
C LEU A 209 -8.99 6.92 -14.18
N PRO A 210 -8.20 6.91 -15.27
CA PRO A 210 -6.86 6.37 -15.23
C PRO A 210 -6.02 7.23 -14.29
N GLU A 211 -5.77 6.73 -13.08
CA GLU A 211 -4.83 7.33 -12.16
C GLU A 211 -3.46 6.68 -12.35
N SER A 212 -2.43 7.51 -12.35
CA SER A 212 -1.03 7.09 -12.35
C SER A 212 -0.30 7.74 -11.19
N GLY A 213 0.78 7.15 -10.71
CA GLY A 213 1.50 7.73 -9.59
C GLY A 213 2.93 7.28 -9.50
N SER A 214 3.60 7.82 -8.49
CA SER A 214 4.95 7.44 -8.13
C SER A 214 5.13 7.55 -6.63
N GLN A 215 6.02 6.74 -6.07
CA GLN A 215 6.32 6.77 -4.65
C GLN A 215 7.81 6.67 -4.40
N ILE A 216 8.25 7.38 -3.36
CA ILE A 216 9.55 7.21 -2.73
C ILE A 216 9.30 6.78 -1.28
N ASP A 217 10.03 5.79 -0.82
CA ASP A 217 9.94 5.22 0.51
C ASP A 217 11.35 5.05 1.08
N ALA A 218 11.62 5.61 2.25
CA ALA A 218 12.88 5.46 2.95
C ALA A 218 12.61 5.06 4.39
N SER A 219 13.40 4.15 4.96
CA SER A 219 13.28 3.83 6.38
C SER A 219 14.61 3.47 7.00
N ILE A 220 14.69 3.67 8.31
CA ILE A 220 15.75 3.15 9.15
C ILE A 220 15.08 2.30 10.24
N GLN A 221 15.60 1.11 10.46
CA GLN A 221 15.06 0.20 11.46
C GLN A 221 16.14 -0.50 12.25
N ASN A 222 15.87 -0.66 13.54
CA ASN A 222 16.67 -1.46 14.44
C ASN A 222 15.91 -2.74 14.81
N SER A 223 16.64 -3.83 14.94
CA SER A 223 16.15 -5.12 15.40
C SER A 223 17.01 -5.56 16.59
N VAL A 224 16.41 -5.74 17.76
CA VAL A 224 17.08 -6.23 18.97
C VAL A 224 16.54 -7.61 19.32
N ARG A 225 17.41 -8.62 19.29
CA ARG A 225 17.08 -10.00 19.62
C ARG A 225 17.08 -10.19 21.12
N GLU A 226 15.94 -10.62 21.64
CA GLU A 226 15.75 -11.02 23.03
C GLU A 226 15.25 -12.46 23.07
N HIS A 227 16.15 -13.39 23.41
CA HIS A 227 15.86 -14.83 23.45
C HIS A 227 15.31 -15.36 22.11
N HIS A 228 14.03 -15.78 22.11
CA HIS A 228 13.30 -16.34 20.96
C HIS A 228 12.61 -15.28 20.09
N TYR A 229 12.59 -14.02 20.55
CA TYR A 229 11.91 -12.94 19.88
C TYR A 229 12.90 -11.87 19.43
N THR A 230 12.46 -11.03 18.51
CA THR A 230 13.22 -9.86 18.08
C THR A 230 12.29 -8.68 18.06
N LEU A 231 12.57 -7.69 18.91
CA LEU A 231 11.92 -6.40 18.87
C LEU A 231 12.40 -5.65 17.63
N VAL A 232 11.48 -5.13 16.83
CA VAL A 232 11.77 -4.35 15.64
C VAL A 232 11.14 -2.99 15.83
N TYR A 233 11.90 -1.92 15.62
CA TYR A 233 11.36 -0.57 15.65
C TYR A 233 12.14 0.32 14.70
N GLY A 234 11.51 1.40 14.28
CA GLY A 234 12.13 2.30 13.32
C GLY A 234 11.20 3.42 12.90
N ILE A 235 11.65 4.14 11.89
CA ILE A 235 10.92 5.22 11.27
C ILE A 235 11.01 5.09 9.76
N ARG A 236 9.88 5.32 9.09
CA ARG A 236 9.73 5.32 7.64
C ARG A 236 9.24 6.68 7.18
N TYR A 237 9.81 7.20 6.11
CA TYR A 237 9.28 8.31 5.35
C TYR A 237 8.72 7.78 4.03
N THR A 238 7.53 8.20 3.65
CA THR A 238 6.95 7.87 2.34
C THR A 238 6.38 9.13 1.70
N ASN A 239 6.64 9.30 0.41
CA ASN A 239 6.08 10.36 -0.41
C ASN A 239 5.44 9.73 -1.64
N LEU A 240 4.11 9.76 -1.70
CA LEU A 240 3.28 9.23 -2.78
C LEU A 240 2.65 10.40 -3.52
N SER A 241 2.76 10.39 -4.84
CA SER A 241 2.06 11.33 -5.72
C SER A 241 1.21 10.54 -6.71
N MET A 242 -0.05 10.96 -6.86
CA MET A 242 -1.02 10.40 -7.81
C MET A 242 -1.46 11.52 -8.76
N PHE A 243 -1.74 11.14 -10.00
CA PHE A 243 -2.04 12.03 -11.11
C PHE A 243 -3.24 11.48 -11.88
N LEU A 244 -4.17 12.37 -12.21
CA LEU A 244 -5.20 12.16 -13.22
C LEU A 244 -4.57 12.19 -14.63
N PRO A 245 -5.35 11.87 -15.69
CA PRO A 245 -4.89 12.07 -17.06
C PRO A 245 -4.37 13.50 -17.30
N TYR A 246 -3.43 13.65 -18.23
CA TYR A 246 -2.75 14.92 -18.53
C TYR A 246 -1.87 15.48 -17.40
N HIS A 247 -1.37 14.61 -16.50
CA HIS A 247 -0.45 14.97 -15.42
C HIS A 247 -1.00 15.98 -14.40
N LEU A 248 -2.32 16.07 -14.29
CA LEU A 248 -2.97 16.85 -13.24
C LEU A 248 -2.79 16.13 -11.90
N LEU A 249 -2.24 16.81 -10.89
CA LEU A 249 -2.06 16.24 -9.57
C LEU A 249 -3.43 15.87 -8.98
N ALA A 250 -3.63 14.58 -8.70
CA ALA A 250 -4.80 14.10 -7.97
C ALA A 250 -4.55 14.25 -6.47
N ASP A 251 -3.51 13.57 -5.99
CA ASP A 251 -3.17 13.48 -4.58
C ASP A 251 -1.65 13.56 -4.38
N ARG A 252 -1.24 14.20 -3.30
CA ARG A 252 0.11 14.07 -2.77
C ARG A 252 0.07 13.78 -1.29
N ASN A 253 0.75 12.71 -0.89
CA ASN A 253 0.78 12.20 0.45
C ASN A 253 2.24 12.11 0.93
N ALA A 254 2.58 12.81 1.99
CA ALA A 254 3.89 12.73 2.61
C ALA A 254 3.73 12.35 4.09
N PHE A 255 4.24 11.19 4.47
CA PHE A 255 4.09 10.64 5.81
C PHE A 255 5.43 10.30 6.45
N VAL A 256 5.49 10.55 7.75
CA VAL A 256 6.47 9.99 8.68
C VAL A 256 5.75 8.93 9.50
N ILE A 257 6.31 7.73 9.49
CA ILE A 257 5.67 6.51 9.99
C ILE A 257 6.62 5.83 10.98
N PRO A 258 6.59 6.19 12.27
CA PRO A 258 7.21 5.37 13.29
C PRO A 258 6.50 4.01 13.37
N PHE A 259 7.27 2.96 13.64
CA PHE A 259 6.73 1.62 13.78
C PHE A 259 7.46 0.82 14.85
N ILE A 260 6.73 -0.12 15.42
CA ILE A 260 7.23 -1.09 16.39
C ILE A 260 6.56 -2.43 16.16
N GLY A 261 7.28 -3.52 16.37
CA GLY A 261 6.76 -4.86 16.22
C GLY A 261 7.63 -5.90 16.88
N ILE A 262 7.08 -7.10 16.99
CA ILE A 262 7.77 -8.28 17.50
C ILE A 262 7.89 -9.25 16.32
N ALA A 263 9.06 -9.87 16.21
CA ALA A 263 9.32 -10.87 15.19
C ALA A 263 9.81 -12.18 15.81
N ARG A 264 9.49 -13.28 15.14
CA ARG A 264 9.99 -14.62 15.46
C ARG A 264 10.59 -15.24 14.20
N SER A 265 11.71 -15.93 14.38
CA SER A 265 12.39 -16.68 13.32
C SER A 265 12.14 -18.17 13.47
N PHE A 266 12.02 -18.86 12.35
CA PHE A 266 11.81 -20.29 12.19
C PHE A 266 12.81 -20.80 11.13
N GLY A 267 13.38 -21.99 11.33
CA GLY A 267 14.47 -22.51 10.50
C GLY A 267 15.77 -22.65 11.29
N HIS A 268 16.67 -23.53 10.83
CA HIS A 268 17.90 -23.94 11.52
C HIS A 268 19.16 -23.31 10.93
#